data_AF-A0A6P0RP66-F1
#
_entry.id   AF-A0A6P0RP66-F1
#
_cell.length_a   1.000
_cell.length_b   1.000
_cell.length_c   1.000
_cell.angle_alpha   90.00
_cell.angle_beta   90.00
_cell.angle_gamma   90.00
#
_symmetry.space_group_name_H-M   'P 1'
#
loop_
_entity.id
_entity.type
_entity.pdbx_description
1 polymer ?
#
loop_
_entity_poly.entity_id
_entity_poly.type
_entity_poly.pdbx_seq_one_letter_code
_entity_poly.pdbx_strand_id
1 'polypeptide(L)'
;MKDDLSDTITPEPSTLSQSVNIHPSPKTETSIDIFTEVGLEGEELAVVKQALGDADIKEWVKQALLQRAKAINALHERLNEDLSMVKSDELMNDKRYRTNPNASRELASRAVRAIKNWNYNHPEHKWCITNKLISSLTGVTPKAIAKVVEGMGIEDYNAMQGLTPVVNRMIKAAVGSISEVVSIADVLGVD
;
A
#
# COMPACT_ATOMS: atom_id res chain seq x y z
N MET A 1 41.54 -65.86 28.98
CA MET A 1 42.37 -64.66 29.21
C MET A 1 41.39 -63.52 29.37
N LYS A 2 41.05 -63.27 30.64
CA LYS A 2 41.53 -62.14 31.46
C LYS A 2 40.71 -60.88 31.11
N ASP A 3 39.67 -60.62 31.90
CA ASP A 3 39.64 -59.64 33.03
C ASP A 3 39.03 -58.34 32.45
N ASP A 4 38.19 -57.51 33.07
CA ASP A 4 37.42 -57.45 34.32
C ASP A 4 36.43 -56.27 34.07
N LEU A 5 35.18 -56.29 34.56
CA LEU A 5 34.67 -55.44 35.66
C LEU A 5 35.29 -54.02 35.73
N SER A 6 34.62 -52.90 35.98
CA SER A 6 33.23 -52.51 36.25
C SER A 6 33.28 -51.03 36.65
N ASP A 7 32.23 -50.28 36.32
CA ASP A 7 31.58 -49.23 37.11
C ASP A 7 32.35 -48.10 37.84
N THR A 8 32.01 -46.88 37.36
CA THR A 8 31.52 -45.71 38.13
C THR A 8 32.52 -44.81 38.89
N ILE A 9 32.40 -43.49 38.66
CA ILE A 9 32.18 -42.38 39.64
C ILE A 9 32.52 -41.02 38.98
N THR A 10 31.60 -40.05 39.05
CA THR A 10 31.75 -38.61 38.72
C THR A 10 32.02 -37.84 40.04
N PRO A 11 32.89 -36.80 40.14
CA PRO A 11 32.45 -35.39 39.97
C PRO A 11 33.52 -34.33 39.54
N GLU A 12 33.02 -33.11 39.27
CA GLU A 12 33.58 -31.73 39.11
C GLU A 12 34.85 -31.30 39.90
N PRO A 13 35.34 -30.02 39.84
CA PRO A 13 35.31 -28.95 38.82
C PRO A 13 36.74 -28.37 38.56
N SER A 14 36.92 -27.46 37.59
CA SER A 14 38.10 -26.57 37.59
C SER A 14 37.75 -25.17 37.11
N THR A 15 37.73 -24.29 38.11
CA THR A 15 37.55 -22.85 38.05
C THR A 15 38.83 -22.18 37.55
N LEU A 16 38.73 -21.37 36.50
CA LEU A 16 39.61 -20.22 36.31
C LEU A 16 38.75 -19.00 36.05
N SER A 17 38.36 -18.36 37.16
CA SER A 17 37.83 -17.01 37.20
C SER A 17 38.89 -16.03 36.70
N GLN A 18 38.72 -15.51 35.48
CA GLN A 18 39.28 -14.20 35.14
C GLN A 18 38.14 -13.18 35.22
N SER A 19 38.08 -12.48 36.34
CA SER A 19 37.29 -11.27 36.52
C SER A 19 37.83 -10.19 35.58
N VAL A 20 37.15 -9.98 34.45
CA VAL A 20 37.37 -8.81 33.59
C VAL A 20 36.82 -7.60 34.34
N ASN A 21 37.73 -6.76 34.83
CA ASN A 21 37.41 -5.48 35.43
C ASN A 21 36.99 -4.51 34.31
N ILE A 22 35.70 -4.53 33.95
CA ILE A 22 35.13 -3.58 32.98
C ILE A 22 34.96 -2.25 33.72
N HIS A 23 35.96 -1.38 33.63
CA HIS A 23 35.78 0.04 33.93
C HIS A 23 34.74 0.59 32.95
N PRO A 24 33.60 1.13 33.41
CA PRO A 24 32.67 1.81 32.51
C PRO A 24 33.34 3.10 32.05
N SER A 25 33.77 3.14 30.79
CA SER A 25 34.15 4.38 30.12
C SER A 25 32.92 5.32 30.13
N PRO A 26 33.07 6.60 30.52
CA PRO A 26 31.94 7.52 30.54
C PRO A 26 31.42 7.70 29.11
N LYS A 27 30.20 7.20 28.85
CA LYS A 27 29.46 7.52 27.63
C LYS A 27 29.29 9.04 27.60
N THR A 28 30.03 9.70 26.73
CA THR A 28 29.80 11.11 26.41
C THR A 28 28.45 11.15 25.69
N GLU A 29 27.37 11.45 26.42
CA GLU A 29 26.08 11.76 25.82
C GLU A 29 26.25 13.07 25.03
N THR A 30 26.49 12.95 23.73
CA THR A 30 26.38 14.09 22.81
C THR A 30 24.89 14.44 22.77
N SER A 31 24.50 15.42 23.58
CA SER A 31 23.18 16.03 23.55
C SER A 31 23.02 16.75 22.21
N ILE A 32 22.47 16.05 21.21
CA ILE A 32 22.12 16.66 19.93
C ILE A 32 20.92 17.59 20.18
N ASP A 33 21.10 18.89 19.94
CA ASP A 33 20.00 19.84 19.89
C ASP A 33 19.23 19.62 18.59
N ILE A 34 18.02 19.10 18.71
CA ILE A 34 17.20 18.74 17.55
C ILE A 34 16.89 19.95 16.66
N PHE A 35 16.83 21.16 17.22
CA PHE A 35 16.56 22.36 16.42
C PHE A 35 17.70 22.69 15.46
N THR A 36 18.94 22.53 15.94
CA THR A 36 20.14 22.71 15.13
C THR A 36 20.24 21.63 14.06
N GLU A 37 19.92 20.38 14.40
CA GLU A 37 19.98 19.26 13.46
C GLU A 37 19.00 19.43 12.29
N VAL A 38 17.81 19.98 12.54
CA VAL A 38 16.82 20.25 11.49
C VAL A 38 17.01 21.62 10.82
N GLY A 39 18.09 22.33 11.15
CA GLY A 39 18.46 23.61 10.53
C GLY A 39 17.53 24.78 10.87
N LEU A 40 16.83 24.73 12.02
CA LEU A 40 15.98 25.82 12.47
C LEU A 40 16.81 26.90 13.18
N GLU A 41 16.87 28.09 12.58
CA GLU A 41 17.60 29.24 13.12
C GLU A 41 16.75 30.52 13.07
N GLY A 42 17.20 31.56 13.79
CA GLY A 42 16.62 32.91 13.70
C GLY A 42 15.13 33.00 14.05
N GLU A 43 14.36 33.66 13.18
CA GLU A 43 12.94 33.94 13.37
C GLU A 43 12.09 32.66 13.34
N GLU A 44 12.44 31.68 12.50
CA GLU A 44 11.74 30.39 12.41
C GLU A 44 11.86 29.60 13.72
N LEU A 45 13.04 29.60 14.33
CA LEU A 45 13.25 28.97 15.64
C LEU A 45 12.40 29.63 16.73
N ALA A 46 12.27 30.97 16.72
CA ALA A 46 11.45 31.69 17.68
C ALA A 46 9.96 31.33 17.55
N VAL A 47 9.45 31.27 16.32
CA VAL A 47 8.07 30.86 16.03
C VAL A 47 7.82 29.40 16.45
N VAL A 48 8.75 28.50 16.16
CA VAL A 48 8.63 27.08 16.55
C VAL A 48 8.66 26.93 18.07
N LYS A 49 9.56 27.61 18.78
CA LYS A 49 9.61 27.59 20.25
C LYS A 49 8.34 28.16 20.87
N GLN A 50 7.79 29.23 20.30
CA GLN A 50 6.52 29.80 20.72
C GLN A 50 5.35 28.81 20.51
N ALA A 51 5.33 28.11 19.37
CA ALA A 51 4.31 27.11 19.07
C ALA A 51 4.42 25.85 19.95
N LEU A 52 5.64 25.48 20.34
CA LEU A 52 5.88 24.38 21.28
C LEU A 52 5.42 24.72 22.70
N GLY A 53 5.49 25.99 23.09
CA GLY A 53 5.16 26.46 24.43
C GLY A 53 6.05 25.80 25.49
N ASP A 54 5.45 25.32 26.57
CA ASP A 54 6.13 24.62 27.67
C ASP A 54 6.28 23.10 27.44
N ALA A 55 5.96 22.60 26.24
CA ALA A 55 6.04 21.18 25.96
C ALA A 55 7.51 20.70 25.97
N ASP A 56 7.78 19.60 26.68
CA ASP A 56 9.07 18.93 26.60
C ASP A 56 9.31 18.44 25.17
N ILE A 57 10.35 18.98 24.53
CA ILE A 57 10.77 18.66 23.17
C ILE A 57 10.91 17.14 22.99
N LYS A 58 11.43 16.43 24.00
CA LYS A 58 11.60 14.97 23.90
C LYS A 58 10.25 14.26 23.79
N GLU A 59 9.28 14.66 24.61
CA GLU A 59 7.93 14.09 24.55
C GLU A 59 7.20 14.53 23.27
N TRP A 60 7.38 15.78 22.83
CA TRP A 60 6.82 16.25 21.56
C TRP A 60 7.34 15.45 20.35
N VAL A 61 8.66 15.24 20.26
CA VAL A 61 9.30 14.44 19.21
C VAL A 61 8.81 13.01 19.26
N LYS A 62 8.73 12.41 20.46
CA LYS A 62 8.20 11.06 20.65
C LYS A 62 6.75 10.95 20.18
N GLN A 63 5.88 11.90 20.51
CA GLN A 63 4.49 11.92 20.04
C GLN A 63 4.41 12.08 18.51
N ALA A 64 5.24 12.95 17.92
CA ALA A 64 5.30 13.12 16.47
C ALA A 64 5.74 11.84 15.75
N LEU A 65 6.77 11.15 16.27
CA LEU A 65 7.23 9.86 15.77
C LEU A 65 6.15 8.78 15.90
N LEU A 66 5.48 8.69 17.05
CA LEU A 66 4.39 7.74 17.27
C LEU A 66 3.21 7.99 16.33
N GLN A 67 2.82 9.25 16.14
CA GLN A 67 1.75 9.64 15.22
C GLN A 67 2.11 9.25 13.78
N ARG A 68 3.35 9.52 13.35
CA ARG A 68 3.84 9.15 12.02
C ARG A 68 3.90 7.64 11.84
N ALA A 69 4.40 6.90 12.83
CA ALA A 69 4.45 5.44 12.82
C ALA A 69 3.05 4.83 12.72
N LYS A 70 2.08 5.33 13.50
CA LYS A 70 0.67 4.91 13.39
C LYS A 70 0.10 5.13 12.00
N ALA A 71 0.38 6.29 11.39
CA ALA A 71 -0.07 6.59 10.03
C ALA A 71 0.57 5.66 8.98
N ILE A 72 1.85 5.34 9.12
CA ILE A 72 2.57 4.39 8.25
C ILE A 72 1.99 2.99 8.40
N ASN A 73 1.77 2.52 9.63
CA ASN A 73 1.22 1.18 9.88
C ASN A 73 -0.21 1.06 9.36
N ALA A 74 -1.07 2.05 9.60
CA ALA A 74 -2.42 2.08 9.07
C ALA A 74 -2.44 2.09 7.53
N LEU A 75 -1.47 2.74 6.88
CA LEU A 75 -1.31 2.67 5.43
C LEU A 75 -0.85 1.28 4.98
N HIS A 76 0.09 0.68 5.69
CA HIS A 76 0.61 -0.66 5.38
C HIS A 76 -0.46 -1.73 5.50
N GLU A 77 -1.30 -1.69 6.54
CA GLU A 77 -2.44 -2.59 6.71
C GLU A 77 -3.41 -2.49 5.52
N ARG A 78 -3.71 -1.25 5.06
CA ARG A 78 -4.58 -1.03 3.90
C ARG A 78 -3.96 -1.49 2.57
N LEU A 79 -2.64 -1.36 2.43
CA LEU A 79 -1.90 -1.83 1.25
C LEU A 79 -1.89 -3.36 1.13
N ASN A 80 -2.09 -4.07 2.24
CA ASN A 80 -2.16 -5.54 2.27
C ASN A 80 -3.60 -6.07 2.36
N GLU A 81 -4.61 -5.20 2.39
CA GLU A 81 -6.01 -5.60 2.47
C GLU A 81 -6.44 -6.22 1.14
N ASP A 82 -6.90 -7.47 1.18
CA ASP A 82 -7.56 -8.13 0.05
C ASP A 82 -9.01 -7.64 -0.05
N LEU A 83 -9.32 -7.01 -1.17
CA LEU A 83 -10.63 -6.43 -1.46
C LEU A 83 -11.42 -7.21 -2.50
N SER A 84 -10.92 -8.37 -2.94
CA SER A 84 -11.54 -9.20 -3.97
C SER A 84 -12.97 -9.64 -3.63
N MET A 85 -13.28 -9.75 -2.34
CA MET A 85 -14.61 -10.15 -1.83
C MET A 85 -15.53 -8.97 -1.47
N VAL A 86 -15.03 -7.72 -1.51
CA VAL A 86 -15.85 -6.54 -1.22
C VAL A 86 -16.70 -6.20 -2.43
N LYS A 87 -17.96 -5.80 -2.23
CA LYS A 87 -18.86 -5.46 -3.35
C LYS A 87 -18.39 -4.20 -4.09
N SER A 88 -18.63 -4.14 -5.39
CA SER A 88 -18.21 -3.03 -6.26
C SER A 88 -18.86 -1.73 -5.82
N ASP A 89 -20.16 -1.78 -5.49
CA ASP A 89 -20.89 -0.64 -4.93
C ASP A 89 -20.31 -0.14 -3.61
N GLU A 90 -19.86 -1.06 -2.76
CA GLU A 90 -19.22 -0.71 -1.48
C GLU A 90 -17.85 -0.07 -1.73
N LEU A 91 -17.04 -0.64 -2.62
CA LEU A 91 -15.74 -0.07 -3.01
C LEU A 91 -15.87 1.34 -3.63
N MET A 92 -16.96 1.60 -4.37
CA MET A 92 -17.20 2.89 -5.02
C MET A 92 -17.74 3.95 -4.06
N ASN A 93 -18.64 3.57 -3.17
CA ASN A 93 -19.46 4.53 -2.41
C ASN A 93 -19.04 4.66 -0.93
N ASP A 94 -18.39 3.66 -0.34
CA ASP A 94 -17.97 3.75 1.06
C ASP A 94 -16.72 4.64 1.22
N LYS A 95 -16.80 5.57 2.16
CA LYS A 95 -15.71 6.49 2.55
C LYS A 95 -14.46 5.73 3.03
N ARG A 96 -14.60 4.53 3.58
CA ARG A 96 -13.48 3.65 3.98
C ARG A 96 -12.53 3.37 2.83
N TYR A 97 -13.07 3.16 1.63
CA TYR A 97 -12.30 2.73 0.47
C TYR A 97 -11.86 3.87 -0.44
N ARG A 98 -12.43 5.07 -0.28
CA ARG A 98 -12.13 6.25 -1.10
C ARG A 98 -10.64 6.60 -1.20
N THR A 99 -9.88 6.39 -0.12
CA THR A 99 -8.42 6.63 -0.09
C THR A 99 -7.62 5.33 -0.02
N ASN A 100 -8.26 4.17 -0.16
CA ASN A 100 -7.58 2.88 -0.18
C ASN A 100 -6.98 2.64 -1.59
N PRO A 101 -5.65 2.53 -1.73
CA PRO A 101 -5.01 2.31 -3.02
C PRO A 101 -5.41 0.97 -3.66
N ASN A 102 -5.69 -0.06 -2.87
CA ASN A 102 -6.12 -1.37 -3.37
C ASN A 102 -7.55 -1.31 -3.92
N ALA A 103 -8.42 -0.45 -3.38
CA ALA A 103 -9.78 -0.31 -3.88
C ALA A 103 -9.77 0.19 -5.34
N SER A 104 -8.91 1.16 -5.65
CA SER A 104 -8.73 1.64 -7.03
C SER A 104 -8.21 0.54 -7.96
N ARG A 105 -7.27 -0.29 -7.48
CA ARG A 105 -6.72 -1.40 -8.27
C ARG A 105 -7.76 -2.49 -8.53
N GLU A 106 -8.54 -2.86 -7.51
CA GLU A 106 -9.59 -3.86 -7.62
C GLU A 106 -10.72 -3.40 -8.53
N LEU A 107 -11.21 -2.15 -8.36
CA LEU A 107 -12.20 -1.56 -9.26
C LEU A 107 -11.70 -1.50 -10.71
N ALA A 108 -10.44 -1.12 -10.93
CA ALA A 108 -9.85 -1.12 -12.26
C ALA A 108 -9.79 -2.54 -12.86
N SER A 109 -9.41 -3.54 -12.08
CA SER A 109 -9.41 -4.95 -12.49
C SER A 109 -10.81 -5.43 -12.90
N ARG A 110 -11.84 -5.12 -12.10
CA ARG A 110 -13.24 -5.44 -12.40
C ARG A 110 -13.74 -4.73 -13.65
N ALA A 111 -13.42 -3.45 -13.82
CA ALA A 111 -13.75 -2.70 -15.02
C ALA A 111 -13.11 -3.29 -16.28
N VAL A 112 -11.82 -3.63 -16.23
CA VAL A 112 -11.13 -4.28 -17.36
C VAL A 112 -11.79 -5.60 -17.70
N ARG A 113 -12.13 -6.43 -16.70
CA ARG A 113 -12.84 -7.70 -16.91
C ARG A 113 -14.22 -7.50 -17.52
N ALA A 114 -14.99 -6.55 -17.00
CA ALA A 114 -16.32 -6.23 -17.51
C ALA A 114 -16.29 -5.78 -18.98
N ILE A 115 -15.32 -4.93 -19.35
CA ILE A 115 -15.14 -4.50 -20.74
C ILE A 115 -14.72 -5.68 -21.64
N LYS A 116 -13.80 -6.53 -21.16
CA LYS A 116 -13.38 -7.74 -21.90
C LYS A 116 -14.58 -8.69 -22.13
N ASN A 117 -15.42 -8.87 -21.13
CA ASN A 117 -16.64 -9.68 -21.23
C ASN A 117 -17.64 -9.06 -22.22
N TRP A 118 -17.88 -7.74 -22.15
CA TRP A 118 -18.70 -7.04 -23.13
C TRP A 118 -18.19 -7.26 -24.56
N ASN A 119 -16.89 -7.04 -24.80
CA ASN A 119 -16.27 -7.19 -26.11
C ASN A 119 -16.32 -8.62 -26.66
N TYR A 120 -16.39 -9.62 -25.78
CA TYR A 120 -16.58 -11.02 -26.15
C TYR A 120 -18.04 -11.27 -26.60
N ASN A 121 -19.01 -10.76 -25.86
CA ASN A 121 -20.43 -10.97 -26.13
C ASN A 121 -20.99 -10.07 -27.25
N HIS A 122 -20.32 -8.95 -27.55
CA HIS A 122 -20.72 -7.97 -28.57
C HIS A 122 -19.55 -7.72 -29.55
N PRO A 123 -19.20 -8.71 -30.39
CA PRO A 123 -18.02 -8.65 -31.25
C PRO A 123 -18.04 -7.49 -32.26
N GLU A 124 -19.23 -6.98 -32.60
CA GLU A 124 -19.48 -5.84 -33.47
C GLU A 124 -19.37 -4.47 -32.76
N HIS A 125 -19.38 -4.46 -31.43
CA HIS A 125 -19.43 -3.24 -30.60
C HIS A 125 -18.34 -3.22 -29.52
N LYS A 126 -17.10 -3.54 -29.90
CA LYS A 126 -15.96 -3.63 -28.98
C LYS A 126 -15.42 -2.26 -28.57
N TRP A 127 -15.29 -2.06 -27.26
CA TRP A 127 -14.63 -0.90 -26.68
C TRP A 127 -13.11 -1.11 -26.57
N CYS A 128 -12.33 -0.15 -27.06
CA CYS A 128 -10.90 -0.05 -26.77
C CYS A 128 -10.72 0.34 -25.30
N ILE A 129 -10.08 -0.53 -24.50
CA ILE A 129 -9.91 -0.30 -23.06
C ILE A 129 -8.92 0.85 -22.84
N THR A 130 -9.37 1.91 -22.15
CA THR A 130 -8.55 3.09 -21.86
C THR A 130 -8.77 3.55 -20.42
N ASN A 131 -7.83 4.32 -19.87
CA ASN A 131 -7.95 4.91 -18.52
C ASN A 131 -9.25 5.74 -18.36
N LYS A 132 -9.71 6.39 -19.45
CA LYS A 132 -10.95 7.18 -19.44
C LYS A 132 -12.21 6.31 -19.35
N LEU A 133 -12.24 5.17 -20.04
CA LEU A 133 -13.37 4.23 -19.93
C LEU A 133 -13.42 3.60 -18.54
N ILE A 134 -12.27 3.14 -18.03
CA ILE A 134 -12.17 2.57 -16.68
C ILE A 134 -12.63 3.61 -15.65
N SER A 135 -12.18 4.86 -15.78
CA SER A 135 -12.63 5.96 -14.93
C SER A 135 -14.13 6.20 -14.99
N SER A 136 -14.74 6.07 -16.19
CA SER A 136 -16.20 6.24 -16.36
C SER A 136 -17.01 5.15 -15.66
N LEU A 137 -16.46 3.92 -15.55
CA LEU A 137 -17.11 2.80 -14.87
C LEU A 137 -16.91 2.81 -13.35
N THR A 138 -15.77 3.31 -12.89
CA THR A 138 -15.34 3.18 -11.49
C THR A 138 -15.45 4.46 -10.68
N GLY A 139 -15.62 5.61 -11.32
CA GLY A 139 -15.54 6.93 -10.69
C GLY A 139 -14.13 7.32 -10.24
N VAL A 140 -13.14 6.44 -10.37
CA VAL A 140 -11.73 6.70 -10.02
C VAL A 140 -11.11 7.60 -11.09
N THR A 141 -10.36 8.61 -10.68
CA THR A 141 -9.75 9.56 -11.62
C THR A 141 -8.79 8.87 -12.62
N PRO A 142 -8.68 9.33 -13.87
CA PRO A 142 -7.78 8.71 -14.86
C PRO A 142 -6.32 8.68 -14.40
N LYS A 143 -5.88 9.67 -13.63
CA LYS A 143 -4.53 9.74 -13.04
C LYS A 143 -4.28 8.63 -12.03
N ALA A 144 -5.27 8.29 -11.20
CA ALA A 144 -5.17 7.18 -10.26
C ALA A 144 -5.22 5.84 -11.00
N ILE A 145 -6.11 5.70 -12.00
CA ILE A 145 -6.18 4.53 -12.86
C ILE A 145 -4.84 4.23 -13.53
N ALA A 146 -4.19 5.23 -14.12
CA ALA A 146 -2.89 5.07 -14.77
C ALA A 146 -1.81 4.42 -13.90
N LYS A 147 -1.87 4.61 -12.57
CA LYS A 147 -0.93 4.03 -11.61
C LYS A 147 -1.23 2.58 -11.26
N VAL A 148 -2.48 2.14 -11.38
CA VAL A 148 -2.92 0.83 -10.88
C VAL A 148 -3.15 -0.18 -11.98
N VAL A 149 -3.32 0.26 -13.24
CA VAL A 149 -3.58 -0.64 -14.39
C VAL A 149 -2.32 -1.29 -14.98
N GLU A 150 -1.15 -0.93 -14.47
CA GLU A 150 0.12 -1.55 -14.85
C GLU A 150 0.07 -3.07 -14.59
N GLY A 151 0.48 -3.85 -15.61
CA GLY A 151 0.45 -5.31 -15.57
C GLY A 151 -0.91 -5.96 -15.87
N MET A 152 -1.97 -5.20 -16.18
CA MET A 152 -3.30 -5.76 -16.52
C MET A 152 -3.43 -6.24 -17.99
N GLY A 153 -2.35 -6.16 -18.78
CA GLY A 153 -2.31 -6.61 -20.19
C GLY A 153 -3.31 -5.87 -21.09
N ILE A 154 -3.58 -4.59 -20.80
CA ILE A 154 -4.55 -3.77 -21.55
C ILE A 154 -4.03 -3.48 -22.97
N GLU A 155 -2.77 -3.12 -23.09
CA GLU A 155 -2.13 -2.78 -24.37
C GLU A 155 -2.11 -3.99 -25.31
N ASP A 156 -1.64 -5.13 -24.82
CA ASP A 156 -1.63 -6.40 -25.56
C ASP A 156 -3.04 -6.82 -25.98
N TYR A 157 -4.02 -6.72 -25.08
CA TYR A 157 -5.41 -7.03 -25.39
C TYR A 157 -5.96 -6.13 -26.49
N ASN A 158 -5.76 -4.81 -26.38
CA ASN A 158 -6.23 -3.86 -27.39
C ASN A 158 -5.56 -4.12 -28.75
N ALA A 159 -4.25 -4.38 -28.77
CA ALA A 159 -3.51 -4.70 -29.98
C ALA A 159 -4.02 -6.01 -30.64
N MET A 160 -4.21 -7.06 -29.86
CA MET A 160 -4.75 -8.35 -30.32
C MET A 160 -6.16 -8.22 -30.92
N GLN A 161 -6.97 -7.30 -30.39
CA GLN A 161 -8.32 -7.03 -30.87
C GLN A 161 -8.37 -5.98 -31.99
N GLY A 162 -7.23 -5.39 -32.40
CA GLY A 162 -7.18 -4.31 -33.38
C GLY A 162 -7.88 -3.03 -32.93
N LEU A 163 -7.98 -2.79 -31.62
CA LEU A 163 -8.73 -1.69 -31.03
C LEU A 163 -7.83 -0.48 -30.80
N THR A 164 -8.30 0.68 -31.25
CA THR A 164 -7.66 1.98 -30.98
C THR A 164 -8.63 2.91 -30.27
N PRO A 165 -8.16 3.89 -29.47
CA PRO A 165 -9.07 4.78 -28.73
C PRO A 165 -10.08 5.53 -29.60
N VAL A 166 -9.77 5.73 -30.89
CA VAL A 166 -10.64 6.43 -31.85
C VAL A 166 -11.96 5.68 -32.05
N VAL A 167 -11.96 4.34 -32.01
CA VAL A 167 -13.16 3.53 -32.25
C VAL A 167 -14.24 3.77 -31.18
N ASN A 168 -13.85 4.15 -29.96
CA ASN A 168 -14.78 4.37 -28.85
C ASN A 168 -15.81 5.47 -29.15
N ARG A 169 -15.49 6.44 -30.01
CA ARG A 169 -16.46 7.47 -30.42
C ARG A 169 -17.58 6.86 -31.25
N MET A 170 -17.25 5.94 -32.15
CA MET A 170 -18.22 5.26 -33.02
C MET A 170 -19.06 4.29 -32.20
N ILE A 171 -18.44 3.51 -31.32
CA ILE A 171 -19.17 2.59 -30.42
C ILE A 171 -20.13 3.37 -29.53
N LYS A 172 -19.70 4.50 -28.95
CA LYS A 172 -20.58 5.35 -28.14
C LYS A 172 -21.81 5.82 -28.91
N ALA A 173 -21.67 6.15 -30.19
CA ALA A 173 -22.79 6.57 -31.03
C ALA A 173 -23.75 5.41 -31.35
N ALA A 174 -23.25 4.17 -31.40
CA ALA A 174 -24.03 2.98 -31.73
C ALA A 174 -24.80 2.42 -30.52
N VAL A 175 -24.15 2.31 -29.36
CA VAL A 175 -24.70 1.60 -28.19
C VAL A 175 -24.88 2.48 -26.95
N GLY A 176 -24.49 3.75 -26.99
CA GLY A 176 -24.56 4.65 -25.82
C GLY A 176 -23.27 4.70 -25.02
N SER A 177 -23.31 5.36 -23.86
CA SER A 177 -22.12 5.51 -23.01
C SER A 177 -21.75 4.17 -22.35
N ILE A 178 -20.46 3.91 -22.15
CA ILE A 178 -20.03 2.63 -21.54
C ILE A 178 -20.67 2.36 -20.17
N SER A 179 -20.89 3.39 -19.36
CA SER A 179 -21.53 3.29 -18.05
C SER A 179 -23.03 2.96 -18.10
N GLU A 180 -23.65 3.06 -19.28
CA GLU A 180 -25.05 2.69 -19.50
C GLU A 180 -25.18 1.23 -19.95
N VAL A 181 -24.12 0.65 -20.54
CA VAL A 181 -24.16 -0.68 -21.17
C VAL A 181 -23.27 -1.73 -20.51
N VAL A 182 -22.26 -1.31 -19.76
CA VAL A 182 -21.34 -2.20 -19.04
C VAL A 182 -21.46 -1.93 -17.54
N SER A 183 -21.81 -2.97 -16.78
CA SER A 183 -21.75 -2.96 -15.33
C SER A 183 -20.48 -3.66 -14.84
N ILE A 184 -19.87 -3.12 -13.78
CA ILE A 184 -18.79 -3.82 -13.09
C ILE A 184 -19.41 -4.81 -12.11
N ALA A 185 -19.34 -6.10 -12.45
CA ALA A 185 -19.82 -7.16 -11.59
C ALA A 185 -18.80 -7.51 -10.51
N ASP A 186 -19.31 -7.94 -9.35
CA ASP A 186 -18.49 -8.57 -8.32
C ASP A 186 -17.89 -9.88 -8.83
N VAL A 187 -16.75 -10.27 -8.26
CA VAL A 187 -16.03 -11.50 -8.68
C VAL A 187 -16.92 -12.75 -8.56
N LEU A 188 -17.96 -12.71 -7.73
CA LEU A 188 -18.88 -13.81 -7.50
C LEU A 188 -20.16 -13.79 -8.33
N GLY A 189 -20.38 -12.82 -9.23
CA GLY A 189 -21.55 -12.84 -10.11
C GLY A 189 -22.90 -12.88 -9.39
N VAL A 190 -22.95 -12.36 -8.16
CA VAL A 190 -24.21 -12.19 -7.43
C VAL A 190 -24.55 -10.71 -7.49
N ASP A 191 -25.43 -10.36 -8.42
CA ASP A 191 -26.18 -9.11 -8.39
C ASP A 191 -27.03 -9.04 -7.10
#